data_AF-B3RVE1-F1
#
_entry.id   AF-B3RVE1-F1
#
_cell.length_a   1.000
_cell.length_b   1.000
_cell.length_c   1.000
_cell.angle_alpha   90.00
_cell.angle_beta   90.00
_cell.angle_gamma   90.00
#
_symmetry.space_group_name_H-M   'P 1'
#
loop_
_entity.id
_entity.type
_entity.pdbx_description
1 polymer ?
#
loop_
_entity_poly.entity_id
_entity_poly.type
_entity_poly.pdbx_seq_one_letter_code
_entity_poly.pdbx_strand_id
1 'polypeptide(L)'
;MAAVLTEKDSSTDIVSTSSNDPEDFLNDLSDEDLKKLVDETLRNNEVLATETKMFEKYLKRVEPHLSQSKHIAAPLLPQLQLDAHTLNKKRSRMRGTSVTDRLSKLNAEQKCDIAAREIEELRDEIDKSKEDAEKVVDNHKAVMEEADIALAEIKKAMYEYNRDIVQGAVNDRTKKVMAEKVQRYFEEKIRQRDTLVEKLRLKNAALRAQKRKLNLQLKQKEEMGEVLHEVDFNQLKIENNQYLEKIDERNQELLRLKLMAANTLQILNSYRKKLHTLTLESNRLKTEIGQRHEILSKITVENDQVHHEKKMAESVNTNLKKQLADYKVPEIMEYVAERSNLYDLQKTVKSWERKVEIAEMALKTNKKTWTKIQTGNHLQNQWTQPHLEMLRK
;
A
#
# COMPACT_ATOMS: atom_id res chain seq x y z
N MET A 1 -30.03 7.65 14.18
CA MET A 1 -31.50 7.47 14.22
C MET A 1 -31.91 7.21 12.78
N ALA A 2 -32.29 5.97 12.45
CA ALA A 2 -33.67 5.47 12.44
C ALA A 2 -34.26 5.60 11.01
N ALA A 3 -34.92 4.60 10.43
CA ALA A 3 -35.11 3.21 10.85
C ALA A 3 -35.08 2.29 9.62
N VAL A 4 -34.66 1.04 9.82
CA VAL A 4 -34.76 -0.02 8.80
C VAL A 4 -36.22 -0.46 8.72
N LEU A 5 -36.81 -0.40 7.52
CA LEU A 5 -38.07 -1.07 7.21
C LEU A 5 -37.81 -2.04 6.06
N THR A 6 -37.96 -3.31 6.37
CA THR A 6 -37.82 -4.44 5.45
C THR A 6 -39.02 -4.49 4.51
N GLU A 7 -38.77 -4.47 3.20
CA GLU A 7 -39.76 -4.96 2.23
C GLU A 7 -40.08 -6.42 2.55
N LYS A 8 -41.36 -6.76 2.49
CA LYS A 8 -41.87 -8.08 2.82
C LYS A 8 -42.55 -8.64 1.58
N ASP A 9 -41.94 -9.64 0.97
CA ASP A 9 -42.52 -10.36 -0.16
C ASP A 9 -43.94 -10.82 0.19
N SER A 10 -44.89 -10.46 -0.67
CA SER A 10 -46.28 -10.88 -0.60
C SER A 10 -46.67 -11.53 -1.91
N SER A 11 -46.02 -12.66 -2.22
CA SER A 11 -46.57 -13.64 -3.16
C SER A 11 -47.88 -14.17 -2.61
N THR A 12 -49.00 -13.61 -3.05
CA THR A 12 -50.32 -14.21 -2.86
C THR A 12 -50.71 -14.97 -4.12
N ASP A 13 -50.75 -16.29 -3.98
CA ASP A 13 -51.11 -17.23 -5.03
C ASP A 13 -52.49 -16.96 -5.64
N ILE A 14 -52.63 -17.42 -6.88
CA ILE A 14 -53.85 -17.38 -7.68
C ILE A 14 -54.95 -18.22 -7.00
N VAL A 15 -55.95 -17.55 -6.43
CA VAL A 15 -57.24 -18.17 -6.10
C VAL A 15 -58.29 -17.71 -7.10
N SER A 16 -58.40 -18.46 -8.20
CA SER A 16 -59.54 -18.34 -9.10
C SER A 16 -60.77 -18.99 -8.46
N THR A 17 -61.82 -18.19 -8.25
CA THR A 17 -63.23 -18.42 -8.68
C THR A 17 -64.23 -17.86 -7.66
N SER A 18 -64.69 -16.64 -7.90
CA SER A 18 -66.07 -16.23 -7.60
C SER A 18 -66.47 -15.19 -8.63
N SER A 19 -67.63 -15.37 -9.24
CA SER A 19 -68.19 -14.42 -10.22
C SER A 19 -68.79 -13.24 -9.47
N ASN A 20 -68.18 -12.06 -9.58
CA ASN A 20 -68.84 -10.79 -9.28
C ASN A 20 -68.91 -9.98 -10.57
N ASP A 21 -70.12 -9.57 -10.94
CA ASP A 21 -70.33 -8.59 -12.00
C ASP A 21 -69.77 -7.22 -11.56
N PRO A 22 -69.27 -6.38 -12.49
CA PRO A 22 -68.66 -5.10 -12.14
C PRO A 22 -69.65 -4.09 -11.52
N GLU A 23 -70.96 -4.32 -11.59
CA GLU A 23 -71.96 -3.48 -10.93
C GLU A 23 -72.07 -3.75 -9.42
N ASP A 24 -71.86 -4.99 -8.95
CA ASP A 24 -71.95 -5.30 -7.50
C ASP A 24 -70.86 -4.56 -6.71
N PHE A 25 -69.65 -4.44 -7.29
CA PHE A 25 -68.55 -3.70 -6.63
C PHE A 25 -68.83 -2.19 -6.54
N LEU A 26 -69.63 -1.63 -7.45
CA LEU A 26 -70.01 -0.21 -7.43
C LEU A 26 -71.14 0.09 -6.44
N ASN A 27 -72.02 -0.89 -6.17
CA ASN A 27 -73.15 -0.74 -5.25
C ASN A 27 -72.72 -0.76 -3.75
N ASP A 28 -71.58 -1.37 -3.43
CA ASP A 28 -71.03 -1.44 -2.06
C ASP A 28 -70.13 -0.23 -1.69
N LEU A 29 -69.82 0.68 -2.63
CA LEU A 29 -69.00 1.87 -2.39
C LEU A 29 -69.85 3.05 -1.88
N SER A 30 -69.29 3.86 -0.98
CA SER A 30 -69.93 5.11 -0.56
C SER A 30 -69.88 6.17 -1.67
N ASP A 31 -70.78 7.16 -1.64
CA ASP A 31 -70.76 8.32 -2.55
C ASP A 31 -69.39 9.02 -2.60
N GLU A 32 -68.65 9.00 -1.49
CA GLU A 32 -67.31 9.60 -1.41
C GLU A 32 -66.24 8.74 -2.12
N ASP A 33 -66.40 7.41 -2.11
CA ASP A 33 -65.48 6.48 -2.77
C ASP A 33 -65.78 6.37 -4.26
N LEU A 34 -67.06 6.41 -4.64
CA LEU A 34 -67.51 6.62 -6.03
C LEU A 34 -66.92 7.92 -6.61
N LYS A 35 -66.94 9.02 -5.84
CA LYS A 35 -66.33 10.27 -6.27
C LYS A 35 -64.81 10.15 -6.47
N LYS A 36 -64.08 9.52 -5.54
CA LYS A 36 -62.63 9.26 -5.68
C LYS A 36 -62.34 8.44 -6.94
N LEU A 37 -63.15 7.43 -7.24
CA LEU A 37 -63.02 6.59 -8.43
C LEU A 37 -63.28 7.37 -9.73
N VAL A 38 -64.26 8.29 -9.74
CA VAL A 38 -64.50 9.21 -10.87
C VAL A 38 -63.32 10.16 -11.08
N ASP A 39 -62.81 10.79 -10.01
CA ASP A 39 -61.66 11.69 -10.10
C ASP A 39 -60.38 10.94 -10.56
N GLU A 40 -60.17 9.70 -10.10
CA GLU A 40 -59.06 8.84 -10.55
C GLU A 40 -59.20 8.39 -12.01
N THR A 41 -60.39 7.97 -12.44
CA THR A 41 -60.63 7.56 -13.83
C THR A 41 -60.52 8.74 -14.81
N LEU A 42 -60.97 9.94 -14.42
CA LEU A 42 -60.74 11.17 -15.19
C LEU A 42 -59.24 11.47 -15.34
N ARG A 43 -58.48 11.37 -14.25
CA ARG A 43 -57.01 11.56 -14.26
C ARG A 43 -56.29 10.53 -15.13
N ASN A 44 -56.70 9.26 -15.05
CA ASN A 44 -56.15 8.20 -15.88
C ASN A 44 -56.46 8.41 -17.37
N ASN A 45 -57.68 8.87 -17.70
CA ASN A 45 -58.05 9.26 -19.07
C ASN A 45 -57.24 10.47 -19.57
N GLU A 46 -56.96 11.46 -18.72
CA GLU A 46 -56.09 12.59 -19.07
C GLU A 46 -54.66 12.12 -19.39
N VAL A 47 -54.07 11.26 -18.56
CA VAL A 47 -52.76 10.66 -18.81
C VAL A 47 -52.74 9.92 -20.16
N LEU A 48 -53.72 9.04 -20.42
CA LEU A 48 -53.84 8.31 -21.69
C LEU A 48 -54.03 9.25 -22.89
N ALA A 49 -54.74 10.37 -22.74
CA ALA A 49 -54.89 11.39 -23.77
C ALA A 49 -53.57 12.11 -24.07
N THR A 50 -52.77 12.43 -23.03
CA THR A 50 -51.43 13.01 -23.22
C THR A 50 -50.45 12.03 -23.89
N GLU A 51 -50.50 10.74 -23.50
CA GLU A 51 -49.71 9.68 -24.09
C GLU A 51 -50.05 9.48 -25.58
N THR A 52 -51.34 9.42 -25.90
CA THR A 52 -51.85 9.30 -27.28
C THR A 52 -51.43 10.50 -28.14
N LYS A 53 -51.51 11.72 -27.59
CA LYS A 53 -51.09 12.95 -28.26
C LYS A 53 -49.59 12.97 -28.57
N MET A 54 -48.76 12.41 -27.68
CA MET A 54 -47.32 12.23 -27.89
C MET A 54 -47.06 11.23 -29.03
N PHE A 55 -47.69 10.04 -29.00
CA PHE A 55 -47.54 9.07 -30.10
C PHE A 55 -48.05 9.61 -31.44
N GLU A 56 -49.14 10.38 -31.45
CA GLU A 56 -49.63 11.06 -32.66
C GLU A 56 -48.62 12.06 -33.23
N LYS A 57 -47.93 12.84 -32.38
CA LYS A 57 -46.89 13.77 -32.84
C LYS A 57 -45.73 13.02 -33.47
N TYR A 58 -45.19 12.03 -32.74
CA TYR A 58 -44.09 11.19 -33.22
C TYR A 58 -44.43 10.50 -34.55
N LEU A 59 -45.61 9.88 -34.66
CA LEU A 59 -46.07 9.20 -35.88
C LEU A 59 -46.19 10.17 -37.06
N LYS A 60 -46.65 11.41 -36.85
CA LYS A 60 -46.73 12.44 -37.90
C LYS A 60 -45.37 12.84 -38.46
N ARG A 61 -44.29 12.75 -37.66
CA ARG A 61 -42.91 13.02 -38.12
C ARG A 61 -42.29 11.81 -38.82
N VAL A 62 -42.43 10.61 -38.24
CA VAL A 62 -41.78 9.39 -38.75
C VAL A 62 -42.51 8.79 -39.96
N GLU A 63 -43.84 8.78 -39.97
CA GLU A 63 -44.66 8.27 -41.08
C GLU A 63 -45.80 9.24 -41.43
N PRO A 64 -45.50 10.34 -42.15
CA PRO A 64 -46.50 11.33 -42.56
C PRO A 64 -47.61 10.74 -43.45
N HIS A 65 -47.34 9.62 -44.16
CA HIS A 65 -48.32 8.94 -45.00
C HIS A 65 -49.33 8.07 -44.24
N LEU A 66 -48.94 7.37 -43.16
CA LEU A 66 -49.91 6.63 -42.33
C LEU A 66 -50.84 7.59 -41.57
N SER A 67 -50.29 8.73 -41.15
CA SER A 67 -50.99 9.79 -40.42
C SER A 67 -52.15 10.44 -41.20
N GLN A 68 -52.22 10.26 -42.52
CA GLN A 68 -53.28 10.79 -43.39
C GLN A 68 -54.45 9.82 -43.59
N SER A 69 -54.36 8.58 -43.11
CA SER A 69 -55.46 7.59 -43.21
C SER A 69 -56.55 7.84 -42.16
N LYS A 70 -57.26 8.97 -42.28
CA LYS A 70 -58.51 9.22 -41.55
C LYS A 70 -59.69 8.63 -42.32
N HIS A 71 -60.63 8.05 -41.57
CA HIS A 71 -61.86 7.38 -42.01
C HIS A 71 -61.72 5.97 -42.59
N ILE A 72 -61.84 4.97 -41.72
CA ILE A 72 -62.82 3.89 -41.94
C ILE A 72 -63.72 3.82 -40.70
N ALA A 73 -64.91 4.41 -40.79
CA ALA A 73 -66.03 3.99 -39.96
C ALA A 73 -66.40 2.56 -40.36
N ALA A 74 -66.78 1.71 -39.40
CA ALA A 74 -67.08 0.32 -39.66
C ALA A 74 -68.20 0.14 -40.71
N PRO A 75 -68.06 -0.84 -41.61
CA PRO A 75 -69.22 -1.66 -41.92
C PRO A 75 -68.92 -3.16 -42.01
N LEU A 76 -70.01 -3.89 -41.84
CA LEU A 76 -70.18 -5.34 -41.91
C LEU A 76 -69.64 -5.99 -43.21
N LEU A 77 -69.15 -7.23 -43.09
CA LEU A 77 -69.14 -8.24 -44.17
C LEU A 77 -70.59 -8.63 -44.54
N PRO A 78 -70.93 -9.17 -45.73
CA PRO A 78 -70.09 -9.95 -46.68
C PRO A 78 -70.07 -9.31 -48.10
N GLN A 79 -69.48 -9.85 -49.18
CA GLN A 79 -69.49 -11.23 -49.70
C GLN A 79 -68.43 -11.42 -50.81
N LEU A 80 -68.01 -12.67 -51.04
CA LEU A 80 -66.99 -13.05 -52.03
C LEU A 80 -67.52 -12.98 -53.47
N GLN A 81 -66.68 -12.51 -54.40
CA GLN A 81 -66.66 -13.07 -55.76
C GLN A 81 -65.23 -13.07 -56.31
N LEU A 82 -64.89 -14.15 -57.02
CA LEU A 82 -63.54 -14.47 -57.50
C LEU A 82 -63.33 -13.92 -58.91
N ASP A 83 -62.08 -13.62 -59.26
CA ASP A 83 -61.37 -14.03 -60.49
C ASP A 83 -60.14 -13.11 -60.70
N ALA A 84 -59.01 -13.48 -61.29
CA ALA A 84 -58.24 -14.70 -61.53
C ALA A 84 -57.17 -14.28 -62.56
N HIS A 85 -55.96 -14.91 -62.55
CA HIS A 85 -54.82 -14.61 -63.46
C HIS A 85 -54.12 -13.25 -63.19
N THR A 86 -52.80 -13.07 -63.11
CA THR A 86 -51.55 -13.88 -63.29
C THR A 86 -50.38 -13.06 -62.62
N LEU A 87 -49.15 -13.50 -62.31
CA LEU A 87 -48.36 -14.70 -62.61
C LEU A 87 -47.28 -14.96 -61.51
N ASN A 88 -47.04 -16.23 -61.15
CA ASN A 88 -45.82 -16.85 -60.58
C ASN A 88 -44.64 -16.01 -60.00
N LYS A 89 -44.37 -16.15 -58.68
CA LYS A 89 -43.32 -17.10 -58.15
C LYS A 89 -43.25 -17.21 -56.61
N LYS A 90 -43.39 -18.46 -56.14
CA LYS A 90 -42.85 -19.09 -54.90
C LYS A 90 -43.04 -18.38 -53.54
N ARG A 91 -44.11 -18.79 -52.84
CA ARG A 91 -44.17 -18.79 -51.36
C ARG A 91 -43.11 -19.73 -50.78
N SER A 92 -42.31 -19.26 -49.82
CA SER A 92 -41.84 -20.14 -48.74
C SER A 92 -42.98 -20.28 -47.72
N ARG A 93 -43.13 -21.46 -47.11
CA ARG A 93 -44.15 -21.70 -46.08
C ARG A 93 -43.66 -21.17 -44.74
N MET A 94 -44.29 -20.13 -44.21
CA MET A 94 -44.50 -20.04 -42.78
C MET A 94 -45.98 -20.02 -42.43
N ARG A 95 -46.27 -20.68 -41.32
CA ARG A 95 -47.58 -21.03 -40.77
C ARG A 95 -48.33 -19.75 -40.39
N GLY A 96 -49.65 -19.72 -40.56
CA GLY A 96 -50.44 -18.52 -40.29
C GLY A 96 -50.35 -18.10 -38.83
N THR A 97 -49.94 -16.85 -38.60
CA THR A 97 -50.17 -16.12 -37.35
C THR A 97 -51.47 -15.32 -37.48
N SER A 98 -52.17 -15.20 -36.35
CA SER A 98 -53.51 -14.64 -36.24
C SER A 98 -53.55 -13.14 -36.60
N VAL A 99 -54.76 -12.66 -36.92
CA VAL A 99 -55.10 -11.25 -37.17
C VAL A 99 -54.70 -10.32 -36.01
N THR A 100 -54.42 -10.87 -34.82
CA THR A 100 -53.82 -10.19 -33.66
C THR A 100 -52.49 -9.49 -33.96
N ASP A 101 -51.72 -9.92 -34.97
CA ASP A 101 -50.42 -9.32 -35.32
C ASP A 101 -50.54 -7.90 -35.93
N ARG A 102 -51.77 -7.46 -36.27
CA ARG A 102 -52.08 -6.05 -36.62
C ARG A 102 -52.32 -5.15 -35.41
N LEU A 103 -52.34 -5.71 -34.20
CA LEU A 103 -52.52 -5.01 -32.93
C LEU A 103 -51.34 -5.27 -31.98
N SER A 104 -50.13 -5.32 -32.54
CA SER A 104 -48.87 -5.31 -31.79
C SER A 104 -48.73 -3.99 -31.04
N LYS A 105 -49.32 -3.94 -29.84
CA LYS A 105 -49.20 -2.83 -28.89
C LYS A 105 -47.73 -2.59 -28.61
N LEU A 106 -47.30 -1.33 -28.63
CA LEU A 106 -45.93 -0.94 -28.29
C LEU A 106 -45.56 -1.51 -26.91
N ASN A 107 -44.42 -2.19 -26.83
CA ASN A 107 -43.85 -2.65 -25.57
C ASN A 107 -43.52 -1.44 -24.68
N ALA A 108 -43.47 -1.63 -23.35
CA ALA A 108 -43.18 -0.54 -22.40
C ALA A 108 -41.86 0.18 -22.74
N GLU A 109 -40.82 -0.59 -23.09
CA GLU A 109 -39.53 -0.09 -23.57
C GLU A 109 -39.67 0.80 -24.82
N GLN A 110 -40.42 0.34 -25.84
CA GLN A 110 -40.67 1.11 -27.06
C GLN A 110 -41.46 2.40 -26.79
N LYS A 111 -42.39 2.38 -25.82
CA LYS A 111 -43.11 3.58 -25.38
C LYS A 111 -42.17 4.58 -24.70
N CYS A 112 -41.28 4.10 -23.83
CA CYS A 112 -40.27 4.92 -23.16
C CYS A 112 -39.29 5.54 -24.16
N ASP A 113 -38.83 4.78 -25.15
CA ASP A 113 -38.00 5.26 -26.27
C ASP A 113 -38.65 6.40 -27.05
N ILE A 114 -39.94 6.25 -27.41
CA ILE A 114 -40.67 7.27 -28.15
C ILE A 114 -40.90 8.50 -27.28
N ALA A 115 -41.23 8.32 -25.99
CA ALA A 115 -41.37 9.41 -25.04
C ALA A 115 -40.05 10.17 -24.85
N ALA A 116 -38.91 9.48 -24.77
CA ALA A 116 -37.59 10.10 -24.64
C ALA A 116 -37.23 10.94 -25.88
N ARG A 117 -37.50 10.44 -27.09
CA ARG A 117 -37.31 11.21 -28.34
C ARG A 117 -38.23 12.43 -28.39
N GLU A 118 -39.52 12.27 -28.07
CA GLU A 118 -40.46 13.40 -28.05
C GLU A 118 -40.05 14.46 -27.02
N ILE A 119 -39.52 14.08 -25.86
CA ILE A 119 -39.01 15.01 -24.84
C ILE A 119 -37.83 15.83 -25.39
N GLU A 120 -36.91 15.21 -26.14
CA GLU A 120 -35.77 15.91 -26.73
C GLU A 120 -36.21 16.83 -27.88
N GLU A 121 -37.10 16.35 -28.76
CA GLU A 121 -37.68 17.19 -29.82
C GLU A 121 -38.49 18.38 -29.25
N LEU A 122 -39.19 18.20 -28.13
CA LEU A 122 -39.87 19.29 -27.42
C LEU A 122 -38.89 20.28 -26.79
N ARG A 123 -37.71 19.84 -26.33
CA ARG A 123 -36.65 20.75 -25.84
C ARG A 123 -36.10 21.59 -26.99
N ASP A 124 -35.79 20.96 -28.12
CA ASP A 124 -35.35 21.66 -29.34
C ASP A 124 -36.41 22.65 -29.86
N GLU A 125 -37.69 22.25 -29.90
CA GLU A 125 -38.82 23.14 -30.24
C GLU A 125 -38.89 24.35 -29.28
N ILE A 126 -38.74 24.12 -27.97
CA ILE A 126 -38.76 25.17 -26.94
C ILE A 126 -37.57 26.11 -27.07
N ASP A 127 -36.35 25.61 -27.23
CA ASP A 127 -35.13 26.42 -27.25
C ASP A 127 -35.03 27.23 -28.55
N LYS A 128 -35.43 26.66 -29.68
CA LYS A 128 -35.63 27.42 -30.93
C LYS A 128 -36.70 28.51 -30.76
N SER A 129 -37.83 28.20 -30.11
CA SER A 129 -38.87 29.20 -29.85
C SER A 129 -38.39 30.32 -28.92
N LYS A 130 -37.49 30.04 -27.98
CA LYS A 130 -36.84 31.07 -27.14
C LYS A 130 -35.91 31.94 -27.98
N GLU A 131 -35.05 31.34 -28.79
CA GLU A 131 -34.08 32.06 -29.64
C GLU A 131 -34.81 33.00 -30.61
N ASP A 132 -35.90 32.53 -31.23
CA ASP A 132 -36.71 33.35 -32.13
C ASP A 132 -37.49 34.47 -31.38
N ALA A 133 -38.00 34.20 -30.18
CA ALA A 133 -38.60 35.23 -29.33
C ALA A 133 -37.59 36.30 -28.88
N GLU A 134 -36.36 35.89 -28.53
CA GLU A 134 -35.28 36.81 -28.15
C GLU A 134 -34.85 37.71 -29.31
N LYS A 135 -34.68 37.15 -30.52
CA LYS A 135 -34.45 37.93 -31.76
C LYS A 135 -35.54 38.96 -31.98
N VAL A 136 -36.81 38.60 -31.78
CA VAL A 136 -37.95 39.51 -31.93
C VAL A 136 -37.91 40.61 -30.87
N VAL A 137 -37.65 40.29 -29.61
CA VAL A 137 -37.53 41.25 -28.51
C VAL A 137 -36.38 42.25 -28.77
N ASP A 138 -35.21 41.78 -29.18
CA ASP A 138 -34.06 42.63 -29.46
C ASP A 138 -34.26 43.52 -30.70
N ASN A 139 -34.97 43.03 -31.73
CA ASN A 139 -35.37 43.86 -32.85
C ASN A 139 -36.35 44.99 -32.40
N HIS A 140 -37.31 44.69 -31.52
CA HIS A 140 -38.19 45.72 -30.97
C HIS A 140 -37.44 46.74 -30.11
N LYS A 141 -36.48 46.32 -29.27
CA LYS A 141 -35.60 47.24 -28.52
C LYS A 141 -34.84 48.17 -29.47
N ALA A 142 -34.22 47.61 -30.52
CA ALA A 142 -33.46 48.40 -31.50
C ALA A 142 -34.33 49.43 -32.24
N VAL A 143 -35.57 49.06 -32.62
CA VAL A 143 -36.54 49.98 -33.25
C VAL A 143 -37.00 51.07 -32.28
N MET A 144 -37.19 50.76 -31.00
CA MET A 144 -37.52 51.76 -29.98
C MET A 144 -36.37 52.75 -29.76
N GLU A 145 -35.13 52.27 -29.64
CA GLU A 145 -33.94 53.12 -29.54
C GLU A 145 -33.75 54.02 -30.78
N GLU A 146 -33.98 53.49 -31.98
CA GLU A 146 -33.97 54.28 -33.22
C GLU A 146 -35.06 55.36 -33.22
N ALA A 147 -36.27 55.03 -32.78
CA ALA A 147 -37.38 55.97 -32.70
C ALA A 147 -37.12 57.11 -31.68
N ASP A 148 -36.54 56.79 -30.52
CA ASP A 148 -36.16 57.78 -29.50
C ASP A 148 -35.06 58.73 -30.02
N ILE A 149 -34.05 58.19 -30.72
CA ILE A 149 -33.00 58.99 -31.37
C ILE A 149 -33.62 59.90 -32.43
N ALA A 150 -34.43 59.36 -33.34
CA ALA A 150 -35.08 60.14 -34.40
C ALA A 150 -36.00 61.24 -33.83
N LEU A 151 -36.74 60.95 -32.76
CA LEU A 151 -37.60 61.92 -32.08
C LEU A 151 -36.79 63.03 -31.40
N ALA A 152 -35.64 62.72 -30.81
CA ALA A 152 -34.72 63.72 -30.27
C ALA A 152 -34.10 64.60 -31.38
N GLU A 153 -33.69 63.99 -32.51
CA GLU A 153 -33.17 64.71 -33.67
C GLU A 153 -34.21 65.62 -34.31
N ILE A 154 -35.45 65.17 -34.47
CA ILE A 154 -36.56 65.99 -35.01
C ILE A 154 -36.85 67.18 -34.09
N LYS A 155 -36.94 66.98 -32.77
CA LYS A 155 -37.13 68.07 -31.79
C LYS A 155 -36.01 69.11 -31.89
N LYS A 156 -34.76 68.66 -31.98
CA LYS A 156 -33.60 69.53 -32.15
C LYS A 156 -33.64 70.29 -33.49
N ALA A 157 -33.91 69.61 -34.59
CA ALA A 157 -34.01 70.21 -35.92
C ALA A 157 -35.15 71.25 -36.00
N MET A 158 -36.30 70.99 -35.37
CA MET A 158 -37.41 71.94 -35.26
C MET A 158 -37.00 73.21 -34.48
N TYR A 159 -36.30 73.06 -33.35
CA TYR A 159 -35.83 74.19 -32.57
C TYR A 159 -34.79 75.03 -33.33
N GLU A 160 -33.80 74.37 -33.95
CA GLU A 160 -32.78 75.03 -34.78
C GLU A 160 -33.42 75.75 -35.97
N TYR A 161 -34.37 75.13 -36.67
CA TYR A 161 -35.09 75.77 -37.77
C TYR A 161 -35.89 77.00 -37.32
N ASN A 162 -36.59 76.92 -36.19
CA ASN A 162 -37.36 78.05 -35.67
C ASN A 162 -36.44 79.22 -35.28
N ARG A 163 -35.31 78.94 -34.63
CA ARG A 163 -34.30 79.94 -34.26
C ARG A 163 -33.63 80.55 -35.49
N ASP A 164 -33.11 79.73 -36.39
CA ASP A 164 -32.18 80.17 -37.44
C ASP A 164 -32.90 80.67 -38.70
N ILE A 165 -34.08 80.11 -39.02
CA ILE A 165 -34.90 80.49 -40.18
C ILE A 165 -36.09 81.37 -39.79
N VAL A 166 -36.99 80.89 -38.93
CA VAL A 166 -38.25 81.61 -38.65
C VAL A 166 -37.99 82.94 -37.93
N GLN A 167 -36.97 83.00 -37.07
CA GLN A 167 -36.56 84.21 -36.37
C GLN A 167 -35.30 84.83 -37.02
N GLY A 168 -34.22 84.06 -37.18
CA GLY A 168 -32.91 84.56 -37.62
C GLY A 168 -32.76 84.90 -39.12
N ALA A 169 -33.69 84.47 -39.98
CA ALA A 169 -33.63 84.74 -41.43
C ALA A 169 -34.62 85.80 -41.94
N VAL A 170 -35.39 86.42 -41.05
CA VAL A 170 -36.29 87.52 -41.41
C VAL A 170 -35.50 88.81 -41.67
N ASN A 171 -35.86 89.54 -42.73
CA ASN A 171 -35.31 90.85 -43.04
C ASN A 171 -36.00 91.93 -42.20
N ASP A 172 -35.25 92.74 -41.46
CA ASP A 172 -35.85 93.71 -40.54
C ASP A 172 -36.73 94.76 -41.19
N ARG A 173 -36.43 95.15 -42.44
CA ARG A 173 -37.17 96.19 -43.16
C ARG A 173 -38.40 95.65 -43.89
N THR A 174 -38.33 94.44 -44.46
CA THR A 174 -39.44 93.87 -45.24
C THR A 174 -40.28 92.84 -44.47
N LYS A 175 -39.81 92.41 -43.30
CA LYS A 175 -40.37 91.34 -42.45
C LYS A 175 -40.68 90.02 -43.18
N LYS A 176 -40.02 89.80 -44.33
CA LYS A 176 -40.05 88.54 -45.09
C LYS A 176 -38.77 87.73 -44.83
N VAL A 177 -38.89 86.41 -44.89
CA VAL A 177 -37.76 85.48 -44.77
C VAL A 177 -36.86 85.60 -46.01
N MET A 178 -35.54 85.68 -45.80
CA MET A 178 -34.54 85.76 -46.87
C MET A 178 -34.28 84.39 -47.48
N ALA A 179 -34.67 84.18 -48.74
CA ALA A 179 -34.54 82.91 -49.45
C ALA A 179 -33.10 82.34 -49.45
N GLU A 180 -32.08 83.19 -49.62
CA GLU A 180 -30.67 82.76 -49.57
C GLU A 180 -30.26 82.11 -48.25
N LYS A 181 -30.77 82.62 -47.11
CA LYS A 181 -30.49 82.05 -45.78
C LYS A 181 -31.15 80.68 -45.63
N VAL A 182 -32.38 80.53 -46.14
CA VAL A 182 -33.11 79.25 -46.16
C VAL A 182 -32.37 78.22 -47.01
N GLN A 183 -31.91 78.62 -48.20
CA GLN A 183 -31.13 77.75 -49.09
C GLN A 183 -29.83 77.28 -48.42
N ARG A 184 -29.02 78.20 -47.87
CA ARG A 184 -27.76 77.84 -47.19
C ARG A 184 -27.99 76.90 -46.00
N TYR A 185 -29.06 77.10 -45.22
CA TYR A 185 -29.42 76.20 -44.13
C TYR A 185 -29.68 74.77 -44.63
N PHE A 186 -30.47 74.60 -45.70
CA PHE A 186 -30.73 73.27 -46.27
C PHE A 186 -29.48 72.65 -46.89
N GLU A 187 -28.65 73.41 -47.61
CA GLU A 187 -27.36 72.95 -48.14
C GLU A 187 -26.43 72.44 -47.03
N GLU A 188 -26.34 73.17 -45.91
CA GLU A 188 -25.55 72.77 -44.75
C GLU A 188 -26.14 71.54 -44.03
N LYS A 189 -27.46 71.46 -43.85
CA LYS A 189 -28.12 70.28 -43.26
C LYS A 189 -27.96 69.03 -44.13
N ILE A 190 -28.01 69.15 -45.45
CA ILE A 190 -27.71 68.05 -46.39
C ILE A 190 -26.26 67.60 -46.19
N ARG A 191 -25.28 68.51 -46.19
CA ARG A 191 -23.86 68.19 -45.98
C ARG A 191 -23.58 67.51 -44.62
N GLN A 192 -24.24 67.98 -43.56
CA GLN A 192 -24.16 67.37 -42.22
C GLN A 192 -24.71 65.94 -42.23
N ARG A 193 -25.87 65.71 -42.86
CA ARG A 193 -26.48 64.38 -43.01
C ARG A 193 -25.60 63.44 -43.83
N ASP A 194 -25.04 63.89 -44.95
CA ASP A 194 -24.21 63.04 -45.81
C ASP A 194 -22.91 62.62 -45.10
N THR A 195 -22.34 63.50 -44.26
CA THR A 195 -21.22 63.19 -43.36
C THR A 195 -21.60 62.13 -42.32
N LEU A 196 -22.82 62.20 -41.75
CA LEU A 196 -23.33 61.22 -40.81
C LEU A 196 -23.57 59.85 -41.48
N VAL A 197 -24.11 59.82 -42.69
CA VAL A 197 -24.32 58.59 -43.48
C VAL A 197 -23.00 57.84 -43.67
N GLU A 198 -21.93 58.54 -44.05
CA GLU A 198 -20.63 57.88 -44.25
C GLU A 198 -20.02 57.37 -42.92
N LYS A 199 -20.17 58.13 -41.84
CA LYS A 199 -19.77 57.70 -40.49
C LYS A 199 -20.52 56.44 -40.04
N LEU A 200 -21.83 56.35 -40.31
CA LEU A 200 -22.66 55.19 -39.99
C LEU A 200 -22.32 53.98 -40.87
N ARG A 201 -22.03 54.16 -42.17
CA ARG A 201 -21.55 53.10 -43.06
C ARG A 201 -20.26 52.46 -42.55
N LEU A 202 -19.25 53.27 -42.21
CA LEU A 202 -17.99 52.78 -41.65
C LEU A 202 -18.19 52.02 -40.33
N LYS A 203 -19.02 52.56 -39.42
CA LYS A 203 -19.37 51.88 -38.16
C LYS A 203 -20.09 50.55 -38.39
N ASN A 204 -21.03 50.49 -39.35
CA ASN A 204 -21.75 49.27 -39.68
C ASN A 204 -20.81 48.20 -40.29
N ALA A 205 -19.90 48.60 -41.17
CA ALA A 205 -18.89 47.70 -41.74
C ALA A 205 -17.95 47.12 -40.66
N ALA A 206 -17.50 47.95 -39.71
CA ALA A 206 -16.67 47.52 -38.58
C ALA A 206 -17.42 46.53 -37.67
N LEU A 207 -18.68 46.82 -37.30
CA LEU A 207 -19.51 45.91 -36.49
C LEU A 207 -19.79 44.57 -37.20
N ARG A 208 -20.03 44.59 -38.53
CA ARG A 208 -20.15 43.34 -39.32
C ARG A 208 -18.86 42.52 -39.31
N ALA A 209 -17.69 43.16 -39.38
CA ALA A 209 -16.40 42.47 -39.27
C ALA A 209 -16.19 41.88 -37.87
N GLN A 210 -16.52 42.62 -36.81
CA GLN A 210 -16.46 42.14 -35.43
C GLN A 210 -17.41 40.96 -35.18
N LYS A 211 -18.67 41.03 -35.65
CA LYS A 211 -19.62 39.90 -35.58
C LYS A 211 -19.05 38.65 -36.26
N ARG A 212 -18.50 38.77 -37.48
CA ARG A 212 -17.87 37.64 -38.17
C ARG A 212 -16.69 37.05 -37.38
N LYS A 213 -15.84 37.89 -36.78
CA LYS A 213 -14.73 37.43 -35.94
C LYS A 213 -15.23 36.68 -34.70
N LEU A 214 -16.23 37.21 -34.00
CA LEU A 214 -16.80 36.57 -32.81
C LEU A 214 -17.49 35.24 -33.16
N ASN A 215 -18.27 35.19 -34.24
CA ASN A 215 -18.87 33.93 -34.72
C ASN A 215 -17.82 32.88 -35.09
N LEU A 216 -16.69 33.29 -35.70
CA LEU A 216 -15.58 32.37 -35.98
C LEU A 216 -14.91 31.86 -34.68
N GLN A 217 -14.73 32.74 -33.69
CA GLN A 217 -14.18 32.35 -32.38
C GLN A 217 -15.13 31.44 -31.58
N LEU A 218 -16.45 31.64 -31.72
CA LEU A 218 -17.45 30.75 -31.15
C LEU A 218 -17.36 29.37 -31.81
N LYS A 219 -17.39 29.32 -33.15
CA LYS A 219 -17.25 28.06 -33.91
C LYS A 219 -15.95 27.33 -33.59
N GLN A 220 -14.83 28.04 -33.47
CA GLN A 220 -13.55 27.45 -33.06
C GLN A 220 -13.57 26.88 -31.64
N LYS A 221 -14.37 27.44 -30.73
CA LYS A 221 -14.56 26.91 -29.38
C LYS A 221 -15.54 25.74 -29.33
N GLU A 222 -16.56 25.76 -30.18
CA GLU A 222 -17.49 24.63 -30.39
C GLU A 222 -16.72 23.44 -30.98
N GLU A 223 -15.93 23.66 -32.04
CA GLU A 223 -15.02 22.64 -32.63
C GLU A 223 -13.97 22.16 -31.62
N MET A 224 -13.43 23.02 -30.76
CA MET A 224 -12.52 22.61 -29.67
C MET A 224 -13.24 21.78 -28.59
N GLY A 225 -14.55 21.99 -28.41
CA GLY A 225 -15.42 21.18 -27.56
C GLY A 225 -15.74 19.83 -28.20
N GLU A 226 -16.02 19.80 -29.51
CA GLU A 226 -16.17 18.56 -30.28
C GLU A 226 -14.89 17.73 -30.30
N VAL A 227 -13.70 18.32 -30.26
CA VAL A 227 -12.42 17.57 -30.21
C VAL A 227 -12.24 16.78 -28.92
N LEU A 228 -12.88 17.18 -27.80
CA LEU A 228 -12.89 16.39 -26.56
C LEU A 228 -14.20 15.60 -26.48
N HIS A 229 -14.27 14.47 -27.18
CA HIS A 229 -15.47 13.65 -27.17
C HIS A 229 -15.71 13.05 -25.78
N GLU A 230 -16.97 12.77 -25.45
CA GLU A 230 -17.31 11.96 -24.28
C GLU A 230 -16.60 10.59 -24.32
N VAL A 231 -16.33 10.08 -25.53
CA VAL A 231 -15.52 8.87 -25.78
C VAL A 231 -14.08 9.03 -25.26
N ASP A 232 -13.43 10.17 -25.49
CA ASP A 232 -12.06 10.44 -25.02
C ASP A 232 -12.02 10.54 -23.49
N PHE A 233 -13.04 11.16 -22.90
CA PHE A 233 -13.19 11.26 -21.44
C PHE A 233 -13.45 9.88 -20.81
N ASN A 234 -14.28 9.06 -21.44
CA ASN A 234 -14.52 7.68 -21.03
C ASN A 234 -13.28 6.81 -21.21
N GLN A 235 -12.50 6.99 -22.28
CA GLN A 235 -11.21 6.32 -22.50
C GLN A 235 -10.22 6.66 -21.38
N LEU A 236 -10.04 7.95 -21.06
CA LEU A 236 -9.20 8.39 -19.93
C LEU A 236 -9.66 7.81 -18.59
N LYS A 237 -10.97 7.68 -18.38
CA LYS A 237 -11.56 7.07 -17.18
C LYS A 237 -11.29 5.56 -17.10
N ILE A 238 -11.38 4.86 -18.24
CA ILE A 238 -11.02 3.44 -18.36
C ILE A 238 -9.53 3.24 -18.08
N GLU A 239 -8.66 4.04 -18.70
CA GLU A 239 -7.20 3.98 -18.48
C GLU A 239 -6.84 4.26 -17.02
N ASN A 240 -7.43 5.28 -16.40
CA ASN A 240 -7.21 5.61 -14.99
C ASN A 240 -7.60 4.42 -14.09
N ASN A 241 -8.79 3.83 -14.29
CA ASN A 241 -9.22 2.63 -13.56
C ASN A 241 -8.26 1.45 -13.77
N GLN A 242 -7.78 1.20 -14.99
CA GLN A 242 -6.79 0.15 -15.26
C GLN A 242 -5.44 0.41 -14.58
N TYR A 243 -5.02 1.68 -14.45
CA TYR A 243 -3.80 2.03 -13.71
C TYR A 243 -3.99 1.86 -12.19
N LEU A 244 -5.15 2.22 -11.65
CA LEU A 244 -5.50 1.98 -10.24
C LEU A 244 -5.50 0.48 -9.91
N GLU A 245 -6.14 -0.35 -10.73
CA GLU A 245 -6.16 -1.81 -10.56
C GLU A 245 -4.72 -2.40 -10.59
N LYS A 246 -3.89 -1.98 -11.55
CA LYS A 246 -2.46 -2.37 -11.61
C LYS A 246 -1.67 -1.91 -10.38
N ILE A 247 -1.96 -0.73 -9.83
CA ILE A 247 -1.33 -0.23 -8.60
C ILE A 247 -1.74 -1.11 -7.40
N ASP A 248 -3.01 -1.46 -7.28
CA ASP A 248 -3.51 -2.31 -6.20
C ASP A 248 -2.96 -3.74 -6.29
N GLU A 249 -2.86 -4.33 -7.48
CA GLU A 249 -2.15 -5.61 -7.69
C GLU A 249 -0.70 -5.55 -7.17
N ARG A 250 0.07 -4.53 -7.57
CA ARG A 250 1.47 -4.38 -7.12
C ARG A 250 1.56 -4.11 -5.61
N ASN A 251 0.59 -3.39 -5.04
CA ASN A 251 0.51 -3.14 -3.60
C ASN A 251 0.25 -4.43 -2.81
N GLN A 252 -0.67 -5.28 -3.29
CA GLN A 252 -0.95 -6.60 -2.70
C GLN A 252 0.27 -7.52 -2.79
N GLU A 253 0.96 -7.55 -3.93
CA GLU A 253 2.19 -8.33 -4.12
C GLU A 253 3.32 -7.82 -3.20
N LEU A 254 3.51 -6.50 -3.10
CA LEU A 254 4.46 -5.88 -2.17
C LEU A 254 4.15 -6.22 -0.71
N LEU A 255 2.89 -6.23 -0.31
CA LEU A 255 2.46 -6.64 1.03
C LEU A 255 2.78 -8.12 1.29
N ARG A 256 2.49 -9.01 0.33
CA ARG A 256 2.83 -10.44 0.40
C ARG A 256 4.33 -10.65 0.57
N LEU A 257 5.15 -9.96 -0.21
CA LEU A 257 6.61 -10.03 -0.13
C LEU A 257 7.15 -9.49 1.20
N LYS A 258 6.58 -8.39 1.72
CA LYS A 258 6.93 -7.86 3.05
C LYS A 258 6.65 -8.87 4.16
N LEU A 259 5.50 -9.54 4.13
CA LEU A 259 5.16 -10.59 5.09
C LEU A 259 6.09 -11.80 5.00
N MET A 260 6.43 -12.26 3.78
CA MET A 260 7.41 -13.33 3.58
C MET A 260 8.80 -12.94 4.09
N ALA A 261 9.25 -11.71 3.85
CA ALA A 261 10.53 -11.20 4.34
C ALA A 261 10.56 -11.13 5.89
N ALA A 262 9.48 -10.66 6.52
CA ALA A 262 9.34 -10.61 7.97
C ALA A 262 9.39 -12.02 8.60
N ASN A 263 8.64 -12.98 8.05
CA ASN A 263 8.66 -14.38 8.49
C ASN A 263 10.06 -15.00 8.34
N THR A 264 10.72 -14.77 7.20
CA THR A 264 12.08 -15.26 6.93
C THR A 264 13.08 -14.66 7.92
N LEU A 265 12.97 -13.37 8.25
CA LEU A 265 13.81 -12.69 9.24
C LEU A 265 13.56 -13.23 10.67
N GLN A 266 12.31 -13.55 11.03
CA GLN A 266 11.99 -14.19 12.31
C GLN A 266 12.62 -15.58 12.42
N ILE A 267 12.51 -16.40 11.37
CA ILE A 267 13.14 -17.72 11.28
C ILE A 267 14.67 -17.59 11.39
N LEU A 268 15.29 -16.69 10.63
CA LEU A 268 16.74 -16.42 10.67
C LEU A 268 17.20 -16.00 12.08
N ASN A 269 16.46 -15.11 12.75
CA ASN A 269 16.76 -14.71 14.13
C ASN A 269 16.63 -15.87 15.12
N SER A 270 15.69 -16.80 14.90
CA SER A 270 15.57 -18.01 15.72
C SER A 270 16.78 -18.93 15.57
N TYR A 271 17.28 -19.13 14.34
CA TYR A 271 18.48 -19.91 14.09
C TYR A 271 19.74 -19.22 14.60
N ARG A 272 19.85 -17.89 14.48
CA ARG A 272 20.94 -17.10 15.04
C ARG A 272 21.02 -17.26 16.57
N LYS A 273 19.88 -17.26 17.27
CA LYS A 273 19.81 -17.54 18.71
C LYS A 273 20.26 -18.97 19.05
N LYS A 274 19.74 -19.99 18.33
CA LYS A 274 20.14 -21.41 18.51
C LYS A 274 21.64 -21.64 18.27
N LEU A 275 22.20 -21.02 17.23
CA LEU A 275 23.63 -21.09 16.94
C LEU A 275 24.46 -20.45 18.05
N HIS A 276 24.02 -19.30 18.57
CA HIS A 276 24.71 -18.62 19.67
C HIS A 276 24.72 -19.47 20.95
N THR A 277 23.59 -20.08 21.33
CA THR A 277 23.53 -20.98 22.49
C THR A 277 24.42 -22.22 22.33
N LEU A 278 24.41 -22.87 21.16
CA LEU A 278 25.30 -24.00 20.88
C LEU A 278 26.79 -23.58 20.85
N THR A 279 27.09 -22.36 20.42
CA THR A 279 28.46 -21.82 20.45
C THR A 279 28.94 -21.60 21.90
N LEU A 280 28.09 -21.05 22.76
CA LEU A 280 28.39 -20.89 24.19
C LEU A 280 28.58 -22.25 24.88
N GLU A 281 27.73 -23.23 24.59
CA GLU A 281 27.87 -24.59 25.12
C GLU A 281 29.15 -25.28 24.63
N SER A 282 29.47 -25.18 23.34
CA SER A 282 30.71 -25.70 22.75
C SER A 282 31.94 -25.09 23.42
N ASN A 283 31.95 -23.77 23.65
CA ASN A 283 33.02 -23.10 24.39
C ASN A 283 33.11 -23.57 25.84
N ARG A 284 31.98 -23.76 26.54
CA ARG A 284 31.92 -24.32 27.90
C ARG A 284 32.52 -25.72 27.95
N LEU A 285 32.10 -26.61 27.04
CA LEU A 285 32.62 -27.97 26.93
C LEU A 285 34.11 -27.98 26.59
N LYS A 286 34.58 -27.08 25.73
CA LYS A 286 36.00 -26.92 25.41
C LYS A 286 36.82 -26.52 26.65
N THR A 287 36.32 -25.62 27.51
CA THR A 287 36.97 -25.29 28.79
C THR A 287 36.95 -26.47 29.77
N GLU A 288 35.84 -27.21 29.86
CA GLU A 288 35.68 -28.39 30.72
C GLU A 288 36.63 -29.54 30.30
N ILE A 289 36.80 -29.76 28.99
CA ILE A 289 37.77 -30.70 28.43
C ILE A 289 39.20 -30.27 28.76
N GLY A 290 39.53 -28.98 28.62
CA GLY A 290 40.85 -28.45 28.99
C GLY A 290 41.18 -28.69 30.47
N GLN A 291 40.25 -28.39 31.36
CA GLN A 291 40.38 -28.64 32.81
C GLN A 291 40.57 -30.14 33.11
N ARG A 292 39.76 -31.02 32.50
CA ARG A 292 39.94 -32.48 32.65
C ARG A 292 41.30 -32.95 32.15
N HIS A 293 41.80 -32.40 31.04
CA HIS A 293 43.11 -32.77 30.49
C HIS A 293 44.26 -32.33 31.41
N GLU A 294 44.16 -31.14 32.04
CA GLU A 294 45.13 -30.68 33.05
C GLU A 294 45.13 -31.59 34.29
N ILE A 295 43.95 -31.98 34.79
CA ILE A 295 43.80 -32.92 35.92
C ILE A 295 44.38 -34.29 35.56
N LEU A 296 44.06 -34.82 34.38
CA LEU A 296 44.61 -36.09 33.91
C LEU A 296 46.14 -36.03 33.80
N SER A 297 46.71 -34.93 33.31
CA SER A 297 48.16 -34.73 33.24
C SER A 297 48.81 -34.79 34.63
N LYS A 298 48.24 -34.11 35.64
CA LYS A 298 48.70 -34.19 37.04
C LYS A 298 48.63 -35.62 37.58
N ILE A 299 47.50 -36.30 37.38
CA ILE A 299 47.32 -37.70 37.81
C ILE A 299 48.33 -38.62 37.11
N THR A 300 48.64 -38.43 35.83
CA THR A 300 49.67 -39.26 35.15
C THR A 300 51.06 -39.04 35.73
N VAL A 301 51.45 -37.80 36.06
CA VAL A 301 52.75 -37.50 36.70
C VAL A 301 52.81 -38.09 38.12
N GLU A 302 51.74 -37.95 38.91
CA GLU A 302 51.63 -38.57 40.24
C GLU A 302 51.69 -40.11 40.15
N ASN A 303 51.01 -40.72 39.17
CA ASN A 303 51.01 -42.16 38.97
C ASN A 303 52.40 -42.70 38.55
N ASP A 304 53.11 -42.00 37.66
CA ASP A 304 54.48 -42.34 37.26
C ASP A 304 55.45 -42.24 38.45
N GLN A 305 55.30 -41.21 39.29
CA GLN A 305 56.06 -41.05 40.54
C GLN A 305 55.77 -42.21 41.51
N VAL A 306 54.50 -42.54 41.76
CA VAL A 306 54.09 -43.67 42.60
C VAL A 306 54.60 -45.01 42.06
N HIS A 307 54.60 -45.21 40.73
CA HIS A 307 55.19 -46.40 40.11
C HIS A 307 56.71 -46.46 40.32
N HIS A 308 57.42 -45.33 40.22
CA HIS A 308 58.85 -45.26 40.49
C HIS A 308 59.17 -45.59 41.95
N GLU A 309 58.47 -44.95 42.89
CA GLU A 309 58.60 -45.20 44.33
C GLU A 309 58.28 -46.65 44.69
N LYS A 310 57.19 -47.20 44.15
CA LYS A 310 56.83 -48.61 44.29
C LYS A 310 57.96 -49.52 43.80
N LYS A 311 58.52 -49.27 42.62
CA LYS A 311 59.63 -50.08 42.06
C LYS A 311 60.89 -50.01 42.93
N MET A 312 61.19 -48.83 43.48
CA MET A 312 62.30 -48.66 44.42
C MET A 312 62.05 -49.41 45.73
N ALA A 313 60.85 -49.31 46.30
CA ALA A 313 60.45 -50.05 47.50
C ALA A 313 60.44 -51.58 47.26
N GLU A 314 59.99 -52.05 46.10
CA GLU A 314 60.07 -53.46 45.69
C GLU A 314 61.53 -53.93 45.56
N SER A 315 62.41 -53.13 44.96
CA SER A 315 63.85 -53.42 44.89
C SER A 315 64.46 -53.58 46.29
N VAL A 316 64.20 -52.61 47.20
CA VAL A 316 64.66 -52.69 48.60
C VAL A 316 64.07 -53.90 49.31
N ASN A 317 62.78 -54.18 49.15
CA ASN A 317 62.10 -55.33 49.77
C ASN A 317 62.66 -56.67 49.25
N THR A 318 62.93 -56.80 47.94
CA THR A 318 63.60 -58.01 47.41
C THR A 318 65.02 -58.16 47.94
N ASN A 319 65.76 -57.07 48.15
CA ASN A 319 67.09 -57.12 48.78
C ASN A 319 67.01 -57.54 50.26
N LEU A 320 66.07 -56.97 51.03
CA LEU A 320 65.82 -57.37 52.42
C LEU A 320 65.37 -58.83 52.54
N LYS A 321 64.54 -59.32 51.60
CA LYS A 321 64.15 -60.73 51.52
C LYS A 321 65.32 -61.66 51.18
N LYS A 322 66.24 -61.24 50.31
CA LYS A 322 67.51 -61.97 50.07
C LYS A 322 68.35 -62.00 51.34
N GLN A 323 68.60 -60.86 51.97
CA GLN A 323 69.32 -60.78 53.24
C GLN A 323 68.69 -61.67 54.33
N LEU A 324 67.35 -61.76 54.40
CA LEU A 324 66.65 -62.63 55.33
C LEU A 324 66.72 -64.13 54.97
N ALA A 325 66.85 -64.48 53.69
CA ALA A 325 67.04 -65.86 53.23
C ALA A 325 68.51 -66.33 53.36
N ASP A 326 69.45 -65.41 53.13
CA ASP A 326 70.89 -65.60 53.34
C ASP A 326 71.24 -65.58 54.85
N TYR A 327 70.39 -64.95 55.68
CA TYR A 327 70.47 -64.98 57.14
C TYR A 327 70.17 -66.39 57.68
N LYS A 328 71.24 -67.18 57.79
CA LYS A 328 71.24 -68.39 58.60
C LYS A 328 71.62 -68.03 60.03
N VAL A 329 70.81 -68.48 60.99
CA VAL A 329 71.25 -68.60 62.38
C VAL A 329 72.36 -69.66 62.39
N PRO A 330 73.59 -69.36 62.85
CA PRO A 330 74.68 -70.34 62.85
C PRO A 330 74.28 -71.58 63.67
N GLU A 331 74.69 -72.77 63.22
CA GLU A 331 74.38 -73.99 63.96
C GLU A 331 74.98 -73.92 65.37
N ILE A 332 74.35 -74.53 66.38
CA ILE A 332 74.75 -74.38 67.79
C ILE A 332 76.24 -74.72 67.99
N MET A 333 76.75 -75.74 67.29
CA MET A 333 78.16 -76.13 67.34
C MET A 333 79.09 -75.13 66.63
N GLU A 334 78.64 -74.53 65.53
CA GLU A 334 79.38 -73.49 64.79
C GLU A 334 79.42 -72.18 65.60
N TYR A 335 78.29 -71.76 66.18
CA TYR A 335 78.23 -70.66 67.14
C TYR A 335 79.10 -70.91 68.38
N VAL A 336 79.13 -72.13 68.92
CA VAL A 336 79.99 -72.49 70.06
C VAL A 336 81.47 -72.51 69.65
N ALA A 337 81.81 -73.01 68.46
CA ALA A 337 83.17 -72.99 67.94
C ALA A 337 83.66 -71.56 67.67
N GLU A 338 82.83 -70.73 67.04
CA GLU A 338 83.15 -69.34 66.75
C GLU A 338 83.17 -68.48 68.01
N ARG A 339 82.33 -68.78 69.01
CA ARG A 339 82.39 -68.19 70.36
C ARG A 339 83.57 -68.70 71.19
N SER A 340 84.05 -69.92 70.96
CA SER A 340 85.31 -70.43 71.52
C SER A 340 86.49 -69.72 70.87
N ASN A 341 86.49 -69.56 69.54
CA ASN A 341 87.46 -68.74 68.82
C ASN A 341 87.42 -67.30 69.32
N LEU A 342 86.24 -66.71 69.55
CA LEU A 342 86.10 -65.38 70.13
C LEU A 342 86.65 -65.33 71.57
N TYR A 343 86.47 -66.38 72.36
CA TYR A 343 87.01 -66.49 73.71
C TYR A 343 88.53 -66.66 73.71
N ASP A 344 89.10 -67.44 72.79
CA ASP A 344 90.55 -67.58 72.60
C ASP A 344 91.18 -66.34 71.97
N LEU A 345 90.46 -65.64 71.08
CA LEU A 345 90.86 -64.34 70.55
C LEU A 345 90.79 -63.28 71.66
N GLN A 346 89.77 -63.31 72.53
CA GLN A 346 89.67 -62.44 73.71
C GLN A 346 90.70 -62.80 74.79
N LYS A 347 91.11 -64.08 74.90
CA LYS A 347 92.17 -64.55 75.79
C LYS A 347 93.56 -64.21 75.25
N THR A 348 93.74 -64.22 73.93
CA THR A 348 94.97 -63.72 73.30
C THR A 348 95.03 -62.20 73.34
N VAL A 349 93.91 -61.48 73.15
CA VAL A 349 93.80 -60.04 73.45
C VAL A 349 94.14 -59.79 74.91
N LYS A 350 93.54 -60.47 75.90
CA LYS A 350 93.92 -60.35 77.31
C LYS A 350 95.38 -60.75 77.61
N SER A 351 95.94 -61.69 76.87
CA SER A 351 97.35 -62.07 76.95
C SER A 351 98.26 -60.98 76.38
N TRP A 352 97.84 -60.32 75.29
CA TRP A 352 98.52 -59.17 74.70
C TRP A 352 98.35 -57.91 75.56
N GLU A 353 97.17 -57.64 76.11
CA GLU A 353 96.93 -56.62 77.14
C GLU A 353 97.82 -56.88 78.37
N ARG A 354 97.93 -58.13 78.85
CA ARG A 354 98.81 -58.47 79.97
C ARG A 354 100.30 -58.43 79.60
N LYS A 355 100.67 -58.71 78.35
CA LYS A 355 102.04 -58.48 77.83
C LYS A 355 102.36 -57.00 77.68
N VAL A 356 101.39 -56.19 77.27
CA VAL A 356 101.46 -54.73 77.24
C VAL A 356 101.53 -54.21 78.66
N GLU A 357 100.75 -54.70 79.61
CA GLU A 357 100.80 -54.35 81.03
C GLU A 357 102.12 -54.79 81.67
N ILE A 358 102.68 -55.95 81.31
CA ILE A 358 104.03 -56.36 81.70
C ILE A 358 105.10 -55.48 81.04
N ALA A 359 104.94 -55.10 79.77
CA ALA A 359 105.85 -54.20 79.08
C ALA A 359 105.76 -52.76 79.62
N GLU A 360 104.58 -52.30 80.03
CA GLU A 360 104.31 -51.04 80.71
C GLU A 360 104.81 -51.08 82.14
N MET A 361 104.65 -52.18 82.87
CA MET A 361 105.25 -52.38 84.19
C MET A 361 106.77 -52.52 84.10
N ALA A 362 107.31 -53.14 83.06
CA ALA A 362 108.74 -53.18 82.79
C ALA A 362 109.26 -51.80 82.36
N LEU A 363 108.49 -51.03 81.59
CA LEU A 363 108.81 -49.65 81.23
C LEU A 363 108.60 -48.68 82.40
N LYS A 364 107.70 -48.96 83.33
CA LYS A 364 107.48 -48.23 84.60
C LYS A 364 108.50 -48.64 85.66
N THR A 365 109.01 -49.86 85.60
CA THR A 365 110.13 -50.35 86.42
C THR A 365 111.44 -49.80 85.87
N ASN A 366 111.67 -49.83 84.55
CA ASN A 366 112.78 -49.15 83.88
C ASN A 366 112.70 -47.64 84.05
N LYS A 367 111.51 -47.02 84.04
CA LYS A 367 111.35 -45.61 84.45
C LYS A 367 111.60 -45.41 85.94
N LYS A 368 111.29 -46.37 86.82
CA LYS A 368 111.57 -46.29 88.28
C LYS A 368 113.03 -46.62 88.64
N THR A 369 113.74 -47.43 87.87
CA THR A 369 115.18 -47.68 88.02
C THR A 369 115.96 -46.57 87.33
N TRP A 370 115.49 -46.05 86.18
CA TRP A 370 116.00 -44.82 85.59
C TRP A 370 115.78 -43.63 86.53
N THR A 371 114.60 -43.44 87.13
CA THR A 371 114.44 -42.37 88.13
C THR A 371 115.14 -42.67 89.45
N LYS A 372 115.25 -43.92 89.93
CA LYS A 372 116.07 -44.22 91.12
C LYS A 372 117.56 -44.05 90.88
N ILE A 373 118.06 -44.34 89.68
CA ILE A 373 119.44 -44.08 89.28
C ILE A 373 119.63 -42.57 89.05
N GLN A 374 118.66 -41.85 88.48
CA GLN A 374 118.69 -40.37 88.41
C GLN A 374 118.61 -39.70 89.80
N THR A 375 117.83 -40.21 90.76
CA THR A 375 117.77 -39.67 92.13
C THR A 375 118.91 -40.16 93.01
N GLY A 376 119.57 -41.27 92.66
CA GLY A 376 120.89 -41.64 93.18
C GLY A 376 121.97 -40.68 92.67
N ASN A 377 121.98 -40.43 91.35
CA ASN A 377 122.79 -39.41 90.66
C ASN A 377 122.51 -37.96 91.10
N HIS A 378 121.62 -37.73 92.06
CA HIS A 378 121.37 -36.39 92.58
C HIS A 378 121.56 -36.24 94.10
N LEU A 379 121.87 -37.32 94.84
CA LEU A 379 122.31 -37.24 96.24
C LEU A 379 123.73 -37.78 96.46
N GLN A 380 124.26 -38.62 95.57
CA GLN A 380 125.70 -38.83 95.45
C GLN A 380 126.34 -37.84 94.47
N ASN A 381 125.82 -36.60 94.41
CA ASN A 381 126.44 -35.48 93.71
C ASN A 381 127.48 -34.81 94.63
N GLN A 382 128.38 -35.62 95.20
CA GLN A 382 129.75 -35.20 95.45
C GLN A 382 130.61 -35.83 94.37
N TRP A 383 131.62 -35.09 93.94
CA TRP A 383 132.55 -35.43 92.85
C TRP A 383 131.99 -35.18 91.43
N THR A 384 132.50 -34.07 90.88
CA THR A 384 132.71 -33.80 89.45
C THR A 384 131.48 -33.56 88.54
N GLN A 385 131.16 -32.27 88.38
CA GLN A 385 131.14 -31.65 87.04
C GLN A 385 132.40 -32.03 86.23
N PRO A 386 132.42 -31.97 84.87
CA PRO A 386 131.68 -30.99 84.07
C PRO A 386 131.16 -31.44 82.68
N HIS A 387 130.53 -30.47 82.00
CA HIS A 387 130.68 -30.19 80.56
C HIS A 387 129.98 -31.07 79.50
N LEU A 388 129.39 -30.35 78.52
CA LEU A 388 129.22 -30.74 77.10
C LEU A 388 128.23 -31.89 76.78
N GLU A 389 127.46 -31.85 75.68
CA GLU A 389 127.10 -30.74 74.80
C GLU A 389 125.85 -31.09 73.98
N MET A 390 125.27 -30.07 73.36
CA MET A 390 124.71 -30.03 72.00
C MET A 390 124.18 -31.30 71.28
N LEU A 391 123.09 -31.03 70.52
CA LEU A 391 122.66 -31.73 69.29
C LEU A 391 122.04 -33.13 69.53
N ARG A 392 121.02 -33.57 68.77
CA ARG A 392 120.60 -33.18 67.42
C ARG A 392 119.13 -33.58 67.17
N LYS A 393 118.42 -32.73 66.42
CA LYS A 393 117.32 -33.01 65.46
C LYS A 393 116.32 -34.13 65.77
#